data_AF-A0A2T5YD75-F1
#
_entry.id   AF-A0A2T5YD75-F1
#
_cell.length_a   1.000
_cell.length_b   1.000
_cell.length_c   1.000
_cell.angle_alpha   90.00
_cell.angle_beta   90.00
_cell.angle_gamma   90.00
#
_symmetry.space_group_name_H-M   'P 1'
#
loop_
_entity.id
_entity.type
_entity.pdbx_description
1 polymer ?
#
loop_
_entity_poly.entity_id
_entity_poly.type
_entity_poly.pdbx_seq_one_letter_code
_entity_poly.pdbx_strand_id
1 'polypeptide(L)' 'MNNYSVTIERIAGNNPLTGEFVEAATEQLTVEASTKEEAAIYAPAFMKMKAQGQELKFYVDGELIEGNW' A
#
# COMPACT_ATOMS: atom_id res chain seq x y z
N MET A 1 6.32 20.97 2.81
CA MET A 1 6.11 19.51 2.68
C MET A 1 5.62 19.00 4.02
N ASN A 2 4.65 18.10 4.00
CA ASN A 2 4.05 17.50 5.18
C ASN A 2 4.39 16.00 5.19
N ASN A 3 4.42 15.43 6.39
CA ASN A 3 4.65 14.00 6.58
C ASN A 3 3.32 13.32 6.80
N TYR A 4 3.01 12.37 5.94
CA TYR A 4 1.80 11.56 6.02
C TYR A 4 2.16 10.14 6.45
N SER A 5 1.42 9.60 7.40
CA SER A 5 1.57 8.20 7.79
C SER A 5 0.80 7.34 6.79
N VAL A 6 1.47 6.38 6.17
CA VAL A 6 0.81 5.44 5.26
C VAL A 6 0.90 4.04 5.82
N THR A 7 -0.24 3.42 6.07
CA THR A 7 -0.34 2.00 6.43
C THR A 7 -0.76 1.20 5.20
N ILE A 8 -0.11 0.07 4.99
CA ILE A 8 -0.34 -0.81 3.84
C ILE A 8 -0.59 -2.20 4.39
N GLU A 9 -1.76 -2.73 4.10
CA GLU A 9 -2.13 -4.09 4.47
C GLU A 9 -2.07 -4.97 3.23
N ARG A 10 -1.21 -5.99 3.27
CA ARG A 10 -1.21 -7.13 2.34
C ARG A 10 -2.21 -8.14 2.83
N ILE A 11 -3.17 -8.46 1.98
CA ILE A 11 -4.14 -9.51 2.26
C ILE A 11 -3.50 -10.86 1.92
N ALA A 12 -3.65 -11.85 2.82
CA ALA A 12 -3.18 -13.19 2.58
C ALA A 12 -3.85 -13.76 1.32
N GLY A 13 -3.08 -14.44 0.48
CA GLY A 13 -3.58 -14.97 -0.76
C GLY A 13 -2.50 -15.61 -1.62
N ASN A 14 -2.92 -16.28 -2.68
CA ASN A 14 -1.98 -16.85 -3.63
C ASN A 14 -1.44 -15.75 -4.53
N ASN A 15 -0.13 -15.69 -4.67
CA ASN A 15 0.52 -14.87 -5.68
C ASN A 15 0.02 -15.33 -7.07
N PRO A 16 -0.62 -14.46 -7.87
CA PRO A 16 -1.21 -14.86 -9.15
C PRO A 16 -0.17 -15.23 -10.22
N LEU A 17 1.10 -14.87 -10.02
CA LEU A 17 2.20 -15.17 -10.93
C LEU A 17 2.91 -16.49 -10.59
N THR A 18 3.05 -16.83 -9.30
CA THR A 18 3.78 -18.04 -8.85
C THR A 18 2.88 -19.15 -8.33
N GLY A 19 1.64 -18.81 -7.94
CA GLY A 19 0.71 -19.72 -7.26
C GLY A 19 1.04 -19.99 -5.79
N GLU A 20 2.14 -19.42 -5.26
CA GLU A 20 2.54 -19.60 -3.87
C GLU A 20 1.62 -18.83 -2.94
N PHE A 21 1.28 -19.46 -1.80
CA PHE A 21 0.55 -18.76 -0.75
C PHE A 21 1.47 -17.77 -0.06
N VAL A 22 1.02 -16.52 0.05
CA VAL A 22 1.72 -15.45 0.74
C VAL A 22 0.85 -14.99 1.92
N GLU A 23 1.46 -14.92 3.10
CA GLU A 23 0.79 -14.52 4.33
C GLU A 23 0.39 -13.03 4.30
N ALA A 24 -0.58 -12.69 5.16
CA ALA A 24 -0.93 -11.30 5.40
C ALA A 24 0.23 -10.58 6.09
N ALA A 25 0.41 -9.31 5.78
CA ALA A 25 1.42 -8.50 6.45
C ALA A 25 1.06 -7.02 6.38
N THR A 26 1.45 -6.27 7.40
CA THR A 26 1.22 -4.83 7.49
C THR A 26 2.54 -4.09 7.45
N GLU A 27 2.61 -3.04 6.66
CA GLU A 27 3.76 -2.15 6.57
C GLU A 27 3.33 -0.72 6.86
N GLN A 28 4.14 0.01 7.62
CA GLN A 28 3.93 1.43 7.89
C GLN A 28 5.07 2.23 7.31
N LEU A 29 4.73 3.30 6.59
CA LEU A 29 5.64 4.23 5.96
C LEU A 29 5.36 5.64 6.46
N THR A 30 6.36 6.50 6.40
CA THR A 30 6.15 7.95 6.40
C THR A 30 6.48 8.47 5.02
N VAL A 31 5.55 9.19 4.40
CA VAL A 31 5.73 9.77 3.07
C VAL A 31 5.75 11.28 3.19
N GLU A 32 6.82 11.90 2.71
CA GLU A 32 6.88 13.36 2.56
C GLU A 32 6.19 13.75 1.25
N ALA A 33 5.11 14.53 1.35
CA ALA A 33 4.37 15.00 0.18
C ALA A 33 3.83 16.42 0.41
N SER A 34 3.37 17.09 -0.65
CA SER A 34 2.73 18.40 -0.50
C SER A 34 1.29 18.25 -0.01
N THR A 35 0.58 17.23 -0.51
CA THR A 35 -0.82 16.93 -0.15
C THR A 35 -1.02 15.46 0.24
N LYS A 36 -2.17 15.18 0.86
CA LYS A 36 -2.57 13.82 1.26
C LYS A 36 -2.80 12.94 0.02
N GLU A 37 -3.35 13.51 -1.05
CA GLU A 37 -3.56 12.84 -2.34
C GLU A 37 -2.24 12.42 -2.99
N GLU A 38 -1.22 13.28 -2.93
CA GLU A 38 0.12 12.93 -3.41
C GLU A 38 0.72 11.77 -2.62
N ALA A 39 0.61 11.81 -1.28
CA ALA A 39 1.04 10.69 -0.43
C ALA A 39 0.29 9.39 -0.76
N ALA A 40 -1.01 9.49 -1.06
CA ALA A 40 -1.85 8.38 -1.48
C ALA A 40 -1.47 7.80 -2.85
N ILE A 41 -0.82 8.57 -3.73
CA ILE A 41 -0.34 8.08 -5.03
C ILE A 41 1.06 7.46 -4.91
N TYR A 42 1.95 8.09 -4.13
CA TYR A 42 3.34 7.65 -4.04
C TYR A 42 3.49 6.33 -3.29
N ALA A 43 2.80 6.15 -2.16
CA ALA A 43 2.94 4.94 -1.36
C ALA A 43 2.51 3.63 -2.08
N PRO A 44 1.36 3.58 -2.80
CA PRO A 44 1.00 2.43 -3.61
C PRO A 44 1.99 2.12 -4.72
N ALA A 45 2.55 3.14 -5.36
CA ALA A 45 3.55 2.94 -6.42
C ALA A 45 4.80 2.23 -5.88
N PHE A 46 5.27 2.59 -4.68
CA PHE A 46 6.41 1.93 -4.04
C PHE A 46 6.12 0.47 -3.64
N MET A 47 4.90 0.16 -3.17
CA MET A 47 4.56 -1.19 -2.70
C MET A 47 3.99 -2.15 -3.74
N LYS A 48 3.36 -1.67 -4.83
CA LYS A 48 2.91 -2.54 -5.94
C LYS A 48 4.06 -3.39 -6.50
N MET A 49 5.29 -2.88 -6.47
CA MET A 49 6.48 -3.65 -6.87
C MET A 49 6.89 -4.76 -5.89
N LYS A 50 6.55 -4.65 -4.60
CA LYS A 50 6.94 -5.61 -3.56
C LYS A 50 5.88 -6.65 -3.21
N ALA A 51 4.62 -6.38 -3.51
CA ALA A 51 3.49 -7.20 -3.10
C ALA A 51 3.23 -8.44 -3.97
N GLN A 52 4.04 -8.68 -5.01
CA GLN A 52 3.98 -9.86 -5.88
C GLN A 52 2.56 -10.28 -6.34
N GLY A 53 1.68 -9.30 -6.62
CA GLY A 53 0.31 -9.57 -7.09
C GLY A 53 -0.71 -9.91 -6.00
N GLN A 54 -0.38 -9.77 -4.71
CA GLN A 54 -1.36 -9.80 -3.62
C GLN A 54 -2.27 -8.56 -3.65
N GLU A 55 -3.48 -8.72 -3.11
CA GLU A 55 -4.38 -7.60 -2.84
C GLU A 55 -3.79 -6.71 -1.73
N LEU A 56 -3.86 -5.39 -1.95
CA LEU A 56 -3.33 -4.36 -1.06
C LEU A 56 -4.42 -3.38 -0.64
N LYS A 57 -4.47 -3.06 0.64
CA LYS A 57 -5.24 -1.92 1.17
C LYS A 57 -4.30 -0.84 1.65
N PHE A 58 -4.62 0.41 1.34
CA PHE A 58 -3.78 1.56 1.64
C PHE A 58 -4.55 2.54 2.50
N TYR A 59 -3.92 3.01 3.58
CA TYR A 59 -4.49 3.96 4.51
C TYR A 59 -3.55 5.15 4.65
N VAL A 60 -4.03 6.36 4.45
CA VAL A 60 -3.25 7.59 4.67
C VAL A 60 -3.82 8.33 5.88
N ASP A 61 -2.98 8.52 6.89
CA ASP A 61 -3.34 8.99 8.23
C ASP A 61 -4.55 8.24 8.81
N GLY A 62 -4.59 6.92 8.57
CA GLY A 62 -5.66 6.03 9.06
C GLY A 62 -6.93 5.99 8.20
N GLU A 63 -7.03 6.80 7.15
CA GLU A 63 -8.17 6.77 6.23
C GLU A 63 -7.90 5.86 5.04
N LEU A 64 -8.79 4.90 4.79
CA LEU A 64 -8.70 3.99 3.64
C LEU A 64 -8.82 4.80 2.34
N ILE A 65 -7.86 4.61 1.45
CA ILE A 65 -7.93 5.16 0.10
C ILE A 65 -8.33 4.02 -0.85
N GLU A 66 -9.60 4.00 -1.21
CA GLU A 66 -10.10 3.17 -2.29
C GLU A 66 -9.75 3.84 -3.62
N GLY A 67 -8.77 3.32 -4.34
CA GLY A 67 -8.47 3.80 -5.68
C GLY A 67 -8.69 2.73 -6.73
N ASN A 68 -9.22 3.17 -7.87
CA ASN A 68 -9.08 2.46 -9.13
C ASN A 68 -7.67 2.76 -9.67
N TRP A 69 -6.67 2.02 -9.22
CA TRP A 69 -5.24 2.25 -9.52
C TRP A 69 -4.66 1.30 -10.55
#